data_AF-A0A6A6PHG6-F1
#
_entry.id   AF-A0A6A6PHG6-F1
#
_cell.length_a   1.000
_cell.length_b   1.000
_cell.length_c   1.000
_cell.angle_alpha   90.00
_cell.angle_beta   90.00
_cell.angle_gamma   90.00
#
_symmetry.space_group_name_H-M   'P 1'
#
loop_
_entity.id
_entity.type
_entity.pdbx_description
1 polymer ?
#
loop_
_entity_poly.entity_id
_entity_poly.type
_entity_poly.pdbx_seq_one_letter_code
_entity_poly.pdbx_strand_id
1 'polypeptide(L)'
;MGNGGSKQEQHVFNADAPVRFSQNVVDSLQNSAETDSTRAQDYELKIQSRVNSELKKLRDEQSRKLADLTSSLSSSSSSSDTKNDSPLSKVLPDKETITSHLSSPFSSSNDTSSKDSTSRSHDSVQKEIMTLRAKLDARKKLEKPSKEVEKAKEELVRCLRTKDRRPLDCWEEVEAFKAEVGKLERAFVERAGR
;
A
#
# COMPACT_ATOMS: atom_id res chain seq x y z
N MET A 1 33.74 -49.94 14.08
CA MET A 1 33.89 -49.65 12.64
C MET A 1 32.48 -49.47 12.10
N GLY A 2 32.02 -48.38 11.50
CA GLY A 2 32.48 -47.03 11.21
C GLY A 2 31.23 -46.29 10.70
N ASN A 3 31.14 -44.97 10.89
CA ASN A 3 30.08 -44.18 10.23
C ASN A 3 30.73 -42.91 9.68
N GLY A 4 31.07 -42.95 8.40
CA GLY A 4 31.63 -41.82 7.66
C GLY A 4 30.51 -40.92 7.16
N GLY A 5 30.29 -39.80 7.83
CA GLY A 5 29.42 -38.73 7.33
C GLY A 5 30.14 -37.94 6.24
N SER A 6 29.70 -38.08 5.00
CA SER A 6 30.13 -37.28 3.85
C SER A 6 29.67 -35.83 4.00
N LYS A 7 30.61 -34.88 4.12
CA LYS A 7 30.32 -33.43 4.03
C LYS A 7 30.08 -33.04 2.57
N GLN A 8 28.99 -32.32 2.33
CA GLN A 8 28.75 -31.65 1.05
C GLN A 8 29.62 -30.39 1.00
N GLU A 9 30.51 -30.30 0.02
CA GLU A 9 31.28 -29.09 -0.26
C GLU A 9 30.37 -28.08 -0.97
N GLN A 10 30.15 -26.93 -0.34
CA GLN A 10 29.47 -25.80 -0.98
C GLN A 10 30.44 -25.10 -1.94
N HIS A 11 30.19 -25.23 -3.24
CA HIS A 11 30.94 -24.53 -4.27
C HIS A 11 30.51 -23.05 -4.29
N VAL A 12 31.32 -22.17 -3.70
CA VAL A 12 31.12 -20.71 -3.76
C VAL A 12 31.72 -20.22 -5.07
N PHE A 13 30.87 -19.76 -5.99
CA PHE A 13 31.33 -19.12 -7.22
C PHE A 13 31.84 -17.70 -6.90
N ASN A 14 33.16 -17.54 -6.84
CA ASN A 14 33.79 -16.23 -6.87
C ASN A 14 33.90 -15.78 -8.33
N ALA A 15 33.25 -14.67 -8.68
CA ALA A 15 33.37 -14.07 -10.00
C ALA A 15 34.74 -13.39 -10.14
N ASP A 16 35.75 -14.12 -10.60
CA ASP A 16 37.13 -13.66 -10.81
C ASP A 16 37.32 -12.88 -12.14
N ALA A 17 36.24 -12.34 -12.70
CA ALA A 17 36.30 -11.48 -13.88
C ALA A 17 36.12 -10.02 -13.44
N PRO A 18 37.02 -9.10 -13.81
CA PRO A 18 36.85 -7.69 -13.46
C PRO A 18 35.55 -7.19 -14.06
N VAL A 19 34.63 -6.74 -13.22
CA VAL A 19 33.35 -6.16 -13.64
C VAL A 19 33.65 -4.95 -14.52
N ARG A 20 33.59 -5.13 -15.85
CA ARG A 20 33.73 -4.07 -16.85
C ARG A 20 32.33 -3.56 -17.14
N PHE A 21 32.02 -2.37 -16.63
CA PHE A 21 30.80 -1.67 -17.04
C PHE A 21 31.01 -1.12 -18.46
N SER A 22 29.95 -1.11 -19.27
CA SER A 22 30.00 -0.47 -20.57
C SER A 22 30.15 1.05 -20.39
N GLN A 23 30.95 1.69 -21.25
CA GLN A 23 31.20 3.14 -21.18
C GLN A 23 29.89 3.94 -21.19
N ASN A 24 28.88 3.49 -21.96
CA ASN A 24 27.56 4.10 -22.01
C ASN A 24 26.82 4.09 -20.66
N VAL A 25 26.99 3.05 -19.85
CA VAL A 25 26.40 2.97 -18.51
C VAL A 25 27.15 3.88 -17.55
N VAL A 26 28.48 3.94 -17.65
CA VAL A 26 29.31 4.87 -16.86
C VAL A 26 28.96 6.32 -17.19
N ASP A 27 28.84 6.68 -18.47
CA ASP A 27 28.45 8.02 -18.92
C ASP A 27 27.02 8.35 -18.50
N SER A 28 26.09 7.39 -18.56
CA SER A 28 24.73 7.57 -18.04
C SER A 28 24.69 7.75 -16.53
N LEU A 29 25.54 7.06 -15.78
CA LEU A 29 25.64 7.21 -14.32
C LEU A 29 26.32 8.53 -13.93
N GLN A 30 27.33 8.97 -14.70
CA GLN A 30 28.04 10.23 -14.46
C GLN A 30 27.21 11.46 -14.82
N ASN A 31 26.38 11.38 -15.85
CA ASN A 31 25.52 12.48 -16.29
C ASN A 31 24.12 12.45 -15.66
N SER A 32 23.73 11.35 -15.01
CA SER A 32 22.46 11.25 -14.30
C SER A 32 22.55 11.99 -12.97
N ALA A 33 22.02 13.21 -12.92
CA ALA A 33 21.72 13.90 -11.67
C ALA A 33 20.54 13.26 -10.89
N GLU A 34 19.88 12.27 -11.50
CA GLU A 34 18.77 11.53 -10.90
C GLU A 34 19.27 10.66 -9.75
N THR A 35 18.90 11.02 -8.51
CA THR A 35 19.10 10.20 -7.32
C THR A 35 18.17 8.99 -7.35
N ASP A 36 18.48 7.95 -6.58
CA ASP A 36 17.63 6.75 -6.48
C ASP A 36 16.16 7.07 -6.16
N SER A 37 15.93 8.15 -5.40
CA SER A 37 14.60 8.68 -5.10
C SER A 37 13.84 9.21 -6.32
N THR A 38 14.48 9.89 -7.26
CA THR A 38 13.79 10.42 -8.45
C THR A 38 13.45 9.30 -9.41
N ARG A 39 14.37 8.34 -9.60
CA ARG A 39 14.12 7.09 -10.35
C ARG A 39 12.94 6.30 -9.78
N ALA A 40 12.84 6.19 -8.46
CA ALA A 40 11.73 5.52 -7.80
C ALA A 40 10.39 6.25 -8.04
N GLN A 41 10.40 7.59 -7.97
CA GLN A 41 9.19 8.40 -8.23
C GLN A 41 8.74 8.32 -9.69
N ASP A 42 9.65 8.38 -10.65
CA ASP A 42 9.32 8.26 -12.07
C ASP A 42 8.73 6.90 -12.41
N TYR A 43 9.29 5.85 -11.82
CA TYR A 43 8.78 4.50 -12.00
C TYR A 43 7.37 4.36 -11.41
N GLU A 44 7.13 4.91 -10.23
CA GLU A 44 5.82 4.92 -9.59
C GLU A 44 4.79 5.69 -10.42
N LEU A 45 5.13 6.89 -10.92
CA LEU A 45 4.27 7.67 -11.81
C LEU A 45 3.93 6.91 -13.09
N LYS A 46 4.91 6.19 -13.67
CA LYS A 46 4.69 5.35 -14.84
C LYS A 46 3.73 4.20 -14.54
N ILE A 47 3.86 3.53 -13.39
CA ILE A 47 2.91 2.51 -12.96
C ILE A 47 1.50 3.10 -12.82
N GLN A 48 1.36 4.22 -12.12
CA GLN A 48 0.08 4.89 -11.91
C GLN A 48 -0.58 5.26 -13.25
N SER A 49 0.18 5.80 -14.19
CA SER A 49 -0.33 6.13 -15.52
C SER A 49 -0.85 4.91 -16.27
N ARG A 50 -0.12 3.78 -16.22
CA ARG A 50 -0.52 2.53 -16.87
C ARG A 50 -1.76 1.95 -16.22
N VAL A 51 -1.80 1.84 -14.90
CA VAL A 51 -2.95 1.34 -14.15
C VAL A 51 -4.18 2.19 -14.45
N ASN A 52 -4.07 3.52 -14.45
CA ASN A 52 -5.16 4.42 -14.77
C ASN A 52 -5.66 4.22 -16.22
N SER A 53 -4.74 4.06 -17.17
CA SER A 53 -5.11 3.77 -18.56
C SER A 53 -5.86 2.45 -18.72
N GLU A 54 -5.45 1.39 -18.01
CA GLU A 54 -6.12 0.09 -18.05
C GLU A 54 -7.48 0.13 -17.35
N LEU A 55 -7.59 0.83 -16.22
CA LEU A 55 -8.87 1.03 -15.53
C LEU A 55 -9.87 1.81 -16.39
N LYS A 56 -9.41 2.83 -17.14
CA LYS A 56 -10.25 3.56 -18.09
C LYS A 56 -10.76 2.65 -19.21
N LYS A 57 -9.86 1.86 -19.83
CA LYS A 57 -10.26 0.88 -20.85
C LYS A 57 -11.31 -0.09 -20.32
N LEU A 58 -11.09 -0.65 -19.13
CA LEU A 58 -12.05 -1.57 -18.50
C LEU A 58 -13.39 -0.90 -18.20
N ARG A 59 -13.38 0.34 -17.72
CA ARG A 59 -14.61 1.11 -17.47
C ARG A 59 -15.40 1.35 -18.75
N ASP A 60 -14.72 1.69 -19.84
CA ASP A 60 -15.36 1.94 -21.13
C ASP A 60 -15.90 0.65 -21.76
N GLU A 61 -15.18 -0.46 -21.64
CA GLU A 61 -15.67 -1.78 -22.06
C GLU A 61 -16.88 -2.23 -21.26
N GLN A 62 -16.87 -2.04 -19.93
CA GLN A 62 -18.00 -2.38 -19.07
C GLN A 62 -19.21 -1.49 -19.38
N SER A 63 -19.02 -0.19 -19.59
CA SER A 63 -20.14 0.73 -19.89
C SER A 63 -20.79 0.41 -21.24
N ARG A 64 -20.01 0.05 -22.25
CA ARG A 64 -20.52 -0.43 -23.54
C ARG A 64 -21.35 -1.71 -23.37
N LYS A 65 -20.83 -2.71 -22.66
CA LYS A 65 -21.58 -3.95 -22.37
C LYS A 65 -22.89 -3.67 -21.64
N LEU A 66 -22.89 -2.77 -20.66
CA LEU A 66 -24.11 -2.37 -19.96
C LEU A 66 -25.09 -1.64 -20.89
N ALA A 67 -24.63 -0.78 -21.79
CA ALA A 67 -25.48 -0.11 -22.76
C ALA A 67 -26.08 -1.11 -23.77
N ASP A 68 -25.30 -2.06 -24.26
CA ASP A 68 -25.76 -3.12 -25.18
C ASP A 68 -26.81 -4.01 -24.50
N LEU A 69 -26.57 -4.44 -23.26
CA LEU A 69 -27.54 -5.21 -22.48
C LEU A 69 -28.81 -4.40 -22.18
N THR A 70 -28.67 -3.13 -21.84
CA THR A 70 -29.81 -2.24 -21.58
C THR A 70 -30.65 -2.07 -22.84
N SER A 71 -30.02 -1.84 -23.99
CA SER A 71 -30.71 -1.74 -25.27
C SER A 71 -31.43 -3.05 -25.62
N SER A 72 -30.76 -4.19 -25.46
CA SER A 72 -31.34 -5.53 -25.70
C SER A 72 -32.53 -5.82 -24.78
N LEU A 73 -32.43 -5.44 -23.50
CA LEU A 73 -33.53 -5.58 -22.55
C LEU A 73 -34.72 -4.70 -22.94
N SER A 74 -34.48 -3.44 -23.29
CA SER A 74 -35.52 -2.51 -23.71
C SER A 74 -36.18 -2.86 -25.05
N SER A 75 -35.42 -3.42 -26.01
CA SER A 75 -35.96 -3.93 -27.27
C SER A 75 -36.76 -5.21 -27.06
N SER A 76 -36.33 -6.08 -26.14
CA SER A 76 -37.09 -7.30 -25.80
C SER A 76 -38.39 -6.99 -25.05
N SER A 77 -38.44 -5.91 -24.27
CA SER A 77 -39.64 -5.48 -23.55
C SER A 77 -40.65 -4.73 -24.41
N SER A 78 -40.30 -4.34 -25.63
CA SER A 78 -41.16 -3.59 -26.56
C SER A 78 -41.77 -4.45 -27.68
N SER A 79 -41.46 -5.76 -27.71
CA SER A 79 -41.96 -6.72 -28.71
C SER A 79 -42.99 -7.73 -28.19
N SER A 80 -43.70 -7.43 -27.11
CA SER A 80 -44.78 -8.28 -26.59
C SER A 80 -46.14 -7.60 -26.71
N ASP A 81 -46.73 -7.68 -27.91
CA ASP A 81 -48.16 -7.51 -28.13
C ASP A 81 -48.75 -8.79 -28.76
N THR A 82 -49.83 -9.27 -28.14
CA THR A 82 -50.72 -10.39 -28.49
C THR A 82 -50.27 -11.84 -28.17
N LYS A 83 -50.67 -12.34 -27.00
CA LYS A 83 -51.82 -13.26 -26.84
C LYS A 83 -52.00 -13.66 -25.36
N ASN A 84 -53.21 -13.44 -24.85
CA ASN A 84 -53.74 -14.07 -23.65
C ASN A 84 -53.63 -15.59 -23.77
N ASP A 85 -53.06 -16.23 -22.76
CA ASP A 85 -53.79 -17.19 -21.93
C ASP A 85 -52.93 -17.55 -20.70
N SER A 86 -53.47 -17.24 -19.52
CA SER A 86 -53.07 -17.96 -18.31
C SER A 86 -53.60 -19.39 -18.41
N PRO A 87 -52.81 -20.39 -17.99
CA PRO A 87 -53.07 -20.87 -16.63
C PRO A 87 -51.79 -21.13 -15.82
N LEU A 88 -51.91 -20.72 -14.57
CA LEU A 88 -51.21 -21.18 -13.39
C LEU A 88 -50.65 -22.62 -13.51
N SER A 89 -49.32 -22.77 -13.56
CA SER A 89 -48.62 -23.89 -12.91
C SER A 89 -47.10 -23.65 -12.80
N LYS A 90 -46.65 -23.60 -11.54
CA LYS A 90 -45.37 -24.15 -11.02
C LYS A 90 -44.08 -23.79 -11.77
N VAL A 91 -43.29 -22.90 -11.18
CA VAL A 91 -41.95 -23.16 -10.60
C VAL A 91 -41.33 -21.79 -10.32
N LEU A 92 -41.06 -21.52 -9.04
CA LEU A 92 -40.20 -20.43 -8.58
C LEU A 92 -38.76 -20.74 -9.05
N PRO A 93 -38.07 -19.83 -9.76
CA PRO A 93 -36.63 -19.73 -9.67
C PRO A 93 -36.31 -18.60 -8.69
N ASP A 94 -35.61 -18.96 -7.63
CA ASP A 94 -35.24 -18.08 -6.54
C ASP A 94 -34.50 -16.84 -7.04
N LYS A 95 -34.96 -15.68 -6.56
CA LYS A 95 -34.35 -14.35 -6.79
C LYS A 95 -32.92 -14.24 -6.22
N GLU A 96 -32.46 -15.29 -5.53
CA GLU A 96 -31.16 -15.45 -4.87
C GLU A 96 -30.04 -15.89 -5.84
N THR A 97 -30.38 -16.49 -6.99
CA THR A 97 -29.34 -17.04 -7.89
C THR A 97 -28.71 -15.97 -8.77
N ILE A 98 -29.40 -14.87 -9.06
CA ILE A 98 -28.90 -13.86 -10.01
C ILE A 98 -28.00 -12.82 -9.30
N THR A 99 -28.24 -12.57 -8.01
CA THR A 99 -27.44 -11.68 -7.16
C THR A 99 -26.08 -12.29 -6.75
N SER A 100 -25.94 -13.61 -6.77
CA SER A 100 -24.69 -14.31 -6.48
C SER A 100 -23.68 -14.27 -7.63
N HIS A 101 -24.14 -14.23 -8.88
CA HIS A 101 -23.27 -14.20 -10.07
C HIS A 101 -22.80 -12.80 -10.48
N LEU A 102 -23.36 -11.73 -9.90
CA LEU A 102 -22.91 -10.34 -10.10
C LEU A 102 -21.79 -9.94 -9.13
N SER A 103 -21.41 -10.83 -8.21
CA SER A 103 -20.30 -10.64 -7.27
C SER A 103 -18.97 -10.95 -7.96
N SER A 104 -18.36 -9.90 -8.51
CA SER A 104 -17.07 -9.93 -9.22
C SER A 104 -15.91 -10.48 -8.35
N PRO A 105 -14.92 -11.19 -8.92
CA PRO A 105 -13.82 -11.82 -8.19
C PRO A 105 -12.79 -10.84 -7.59
N PHE A 106 -13.02 -9.53 -7.69
CA PHE A 106 -12.18 -8.51 -7.05
C PHE A 106 -12.56 -8.25 -5.57
N SER A 107 -13.57 -8.94 -5.04
CA SER A 107 -13.92 -8.89 -3.61
C SER A 107 -13.78 -10.26 -2.96
N SER A 108 -12.55 -10.78 -2.96
CA SER A 108 -12.16 -11.86 -2.07
C SER A 108 -10.83 -11.52 -1.43
N SER A 109 -10.90 -10.80 -0.31
CA SER A 109 -9.92 -10.95 0.75
C SER A 109 -10.66 -10.99 2.08
N ASN A 110 -10.73 -12.21 2.59
CA ASN A 110 -11.19 -12.69 3.89
C ASN A 110 -12.69 -12.68 4.22
N ASP A 111 -13.26 -13.86 4.01
CA ASP A 111 -14.29 -14.50 4.80
C ASP A 111 -14.03 -14.33 6.32
N THR A 112 -14.90 -13.57 6.97
CA THR A 112 -15.74 -14.17 8.01
C THR A 112 -17.18 -13.70 7.84
N SER A 113 -18.03 -14.63 7.37
CA SER A 113 -19.48 -14.68 7.61
C SER A 113 -20.36 -13.54 7.04
N SER A 114 -20.92 -13.79 5.86
CA SER A 114 -22.09 -13.07 5.33
C SER A 114 -23.40 -13.70 5.83
N LYS A 115 -24.00 -13.09 6.84
CA LYS A 115 -25.46 -12.98 6.98
C LYS A 115 -25.80 -11.49 6.96
N ASP A 116 -26.65 -11.12 6.00
CA ASP A 116 -27.47 -9.90 5.94
C ASP A 116 -26.78 -8.59 5.47
N SER A 117 -27.02 -8.23 4.20
CA SER A 117 -26.64 -6.95 3.58
C SER A 117 -27.76 -5.91 3.60
N THR A 118 -28.81 -6.08 4.41
CA THR A 118 -29.94 -5.15 4.46
C THR A 118 -30.01 -4.27 5.72
N SER A 119 -29.03 -4.36 6.63
CA SER A 119 -28.89 -3.36 7.69
C SER A 119 -27.46 -3.21 8.20
N ARG A 120 -26.57 -2.63 7.40
CA ARG A 120 -25.53 -1.78 8.00
C ARG A 120 -26.21 -0.51 8.47
N SER A 121 -26.94 -0.61 9.58
CA SER A 121 -27.59 0.52 10.22
C SER A 121 -26.54 1.59 10.55
N HIS A 122 -26.95 2.85 10.58
CA HIS A 122 -26.10 3.95 11.01
C HIS A 122 -25.37 3.62 12.33
N ASP A 123 -26.04 2.94 13.26
CA ASP A 123 -25.47 2.45 14.52
C ASP A 123 -24.37 1.39 14.35
N SER A 124 -24.51 0.48 13.38
CA SER A 124 -23.47 -0.51 13.04
C SER A 124 -22.20 0.16 12.53
N VAL A 125 -22.35 1.15 11.64
CA VAL A 125 -21.23 1.94 11.10
C VAL A 125 -20.58 2.79 12.20
N GLN A 126 -21.36 3.40 13.09
CA GLN A 126 -20.81 4.14 14.24
C GLN A 126 -20.00 3.22 15.17
N LYS A 127 -20.47 2.00 15.41
CA LYS A 127 -19.76 0.99 16.22
C LYS A 127 -18.45 0.55 15.55
N GLU A 128 -18.46 0.35 14.23
CA GLU A 128 -17.25 0.08 13.45
C GLU A 128 -16.26 1.25 13.51
N ILE A 129 -16.73 2.49 13.37
CA ILE A 129 -15.90 3.70 13.50
C ILE A 129 -15.27 3.79 14.90
N MET A 130 -16.04 3.52 15.96
CA MET A 130 -15.52 3.52 17.33
C MET A 130 -14.47 2.42 17.54
N THR A 131 -14.70 1.21 17.02
CA THR A 131 -13.72 0.12 17.11
C THR A 131 -12.46 0.40 16.28
N LEU A 132 -12.58 1.04 15.12
CA LEU A 132 -11.43 1.46 14.32
C LEU A 132 -10.64 2.58 15.00
N ARG A 133 -11.31 3.55 15.61
CA ARG A 133 -10.66 4.58 16.44
C ARG A 133 -9.94 3.95 17.63
N ALA A 134 -10.60 3.03 18.34
CA ALA A 134 -9.97 2.29 19.43
C ALA A 134 -8.77 1.46 18.95
N LYS A 135 -8.83 0.84 17.78
CA LYS A 135 -7.71 0.11 17.16
C LYS A 135 -6.57 1.05 16.72
N LEU A 136 -6.88 2.25 16.22
CA LEU A 136 -5.88 3.26 15.87
C LEU A 136 -5.22 3.87 17.11
N ASP A 137 -5.96 4.07 18.19
CA ASP A 137 -5.40 4.51 19.48
C ASP A 137 -4.62 3.40 20.19
N ALA A 138 -5.02 2.13 20.00
CA ALA A 138 -4.28 0.96 20.47
C ALA A 138 -3.01 0.70 19.65
N ARG A 139 -2.95 1.16 18.38
CA ARG A 139 -1.67 1.20 17.66
C ARG A 139 -0.76 2.18 18.37
N LYS A 140 0.42 1.68 18.77
CA LYS A 140 1.46 2.41 19.49
C LYS A 140 1.71 3.76 18.79
N LYS A 141 1.22 4.85 19.38
CA LYS A 141 1.58 6.21 18.97
C LYS A 141 3.10 6.27 18.99
N LEU A 142 3.71 6.72 17.90
CA LEU A 142 5.16 6.95 17.85
C LEU A 142 5.51 7.77 19.09
N GLU A 143 6.35 7.21 19.96
CA GLU A 143 6.76 7.85 21.20
C GLU A 143 7.42 9.16 20.78
N LYS A 144 6.77 10.28 21.11
CA LYS A 144 7.29 11.60 20.76
C LYS A 144 8.63 11.75 21.48
N PRO A 145 9.65 12.34 20.82
CA PRO A 145 10.92 12.60 21.47
C PRO A 145 10.69 13.47 22.73
N SER A 146 11.55 13.33 23.72
CA SER A 146 11.46 14.13 24.94
C SER A 146 11.60 15.63 24.61
N LYS A 147 10.94 16.48 25.40
CA LYS A 147 11.00 17.96 25.23
C LYS A 147 12.42 18.50 25.25
N GLU A 148 13.34 17.81 25.94
CA GLU A 148 14.76 18.16 26.02
C GLU A 148 15.46 18.00 24.66
N VAL A 149 15.13 16.95 23.92
CA VAL A 149 15.70 16.68 22.59
C VAL A 149 15.10 17.61 21.55
N GLU A 150 13.81 17.94 21.67
CA GLU A 150 13.17 18.96 20.83
C GLU A 150 13.82 20.33 21.03
N LYS A 151 14.10 20.72 22.28
CA LYS A 151 14.80 21.97 22.60
C LYS A 151 16.23 22.00 22.06
N ALA A 152 17.01 20.93 22.27
CA ALA A 152 18.38 20.83 21.75
C ALA A 152 18.41 20.87 20.21
N LYS A 153 17.42 20.25 19.56
CA LYS A 153 17.24 20.33 18.11
C LYS A 153 16.96 21.77 17.65
N GLU A 154 16.06 22.48 18.33
CA GLU A 154 15.74 23.87 18.00
C GLU A 154 16.95 24.80 18.17
N GLU A 155 17.75 24.61 19.22
CA GLU A 155 18.99 25.37 19.46
C GLU A 155 20.04 25.11 18.38
N LEU A 156 20.23 23.84 17.99
CA LEU A 156 21.11 23.47 16.88
C LEU A 156 20.64 24.08 15.55
N VAL A 157 19.35 23.96 15.24
CA VAL A 157 18.76 24.54 14.02
C VAL A 157 18.89 26.07 14.04
N ARG A 158 18.72 26.70 15.20
CA ARG A 158 18.89 28.14 15.36
C ARG A 158 20.34 28.57 15.13
N CYS A 159 21.32 27.85 15.65
CA CYS A 159 22.73 28.15 15.41
C CYS A 159 23.07 27.99 13.93
N LEU A 160 22.69 26.86 13.32
CA LEU A 160 22.95 26.58 11.91
C LEU A 160 22.30 27.62 11.00
N ARG A 161 21.06 28.04 11.29
CA ARG A 161 20.35 29.08 10.54
C ARG A 161 20.95 30.47 10.68
N THR A 162 21.62 30.75 11.80
CA THR A 162 22.30 32.03 12.02
C THR A 162 23.68 32.02 11.36
N LYS A 163 24.33 30.85 11.34
CA LYS A 163 25.69 30.63 10.82
C LYS A 163 25.68 29.71 9.59
N ASP A 164 24.81 30.00 8.61
CA ASP A 164 24.59 29.16 7.41
C ASP A 164 25.87 28.89 6.60
N ARG A 165 26.83 29.82 6.62
CA ARG A 165 28.11 29.72 5.90
C ARG A 165 29.25 29.17 6.75
N ARG A 166 29.01 28.94 8.06
CA ARG A 166 30.02 28.49 9.03
C ARG A 166 29.43 27.45 9.98
N PRO A 167 29.07 26.25 9.48
CA PRO A 167 28.46 25.21 10.30
C PRO A 167 29.39 24.68 11.40
N LEU A 168 30.71 24.83 11.25
CA LEU A 168 31.71 24.43 12.26
C LEU A 168 31.63 25.25 13.55
N ASP A 169 31.06 26.45 13.51
CA ASP A 169 30.89 27.32 14.68
C ASP A 169 29.73 26.88 15.60
N CYS A 170 28.99 25.83 15.23
CA CYS A 170 27.84 25.29 15.97
C CYS A 170 28.12 23.90 16.59
N TRP A 171 29.40 23.59 16.83
CA TRP A 171 29.82 22.27 17.29
C TRP A 171 29.34 21.94 18.71
N GLU A 172 29.22 22.94 19.58
CA GLU A 172 28.75 22.77 20.96
C GLU A 172 27.27 22.34 20.98
N GLU A 173 26.43 22.96 20.15
CA GLU A 173 25.02 22.62 20.01
C GLU A 173 24.83 21.22 19.39
N VAL A 174 25.73 20.82 18.49
CA VAL A 174 25.75 19.45 17.94
C VAL A 174 26.07 18.43 19.01
N GLU A 175 27.08 18.69 19.85
CA GLU A 175 27.45 17.77 20.95
C GLU A 175 26.36 17.70 22.01
N ALA A 176 25.72 18.81 22.35
CA ALA A 176 24.56 18.84 23.25
C ALA A 176 23.39 18.00 22.70
N PHE A 177 23.07 18.14 21.41
CA PHE A 177 22.02 17.34 20.77
C PHE A 177 22.38 15.84 20.76
N LYS A 178 23.61 15.47 20.41
CA LYS A 178 24.07 14.08 20.45
C LYS A 178 24.02 13.48 21.86
N ALA A 179 24.36 14.25 22.88
CA ALA A 179 24.27 13.80 24.26
C ALA A 179 22.82 13.46 24.65
N GLU A 180 21.86 14.30 24.29
CA GLU A 180 20.44 14.04 24.60
C GLU A 180 19.85 12.89 23.78
N VAL A 181 20.18 12.80 22.49
CA VAL A 181 19.79 11.65 21.65
C VAL A 181 20.41 10.36 22.18
N GLY A 182 21.68 10.38 22.59
CA GLY A 182 22.36 9.22 23.16
C GLY A 182 21.70 8.72 24.46
N LYS A 183 21.14 9.61 25.29
CA LYS A 183 20.34 9.19 26.46
C LYS A 183 19.04 8.50 26.04
N LEU A 184 18.34 9.04 25.04
CA LEU A 184 17.12 8.42 24.51
C LEU A 184 17.40 7.06 23.86
N GLU A 185 18.47 6.96 23.08
CA GLU A 185 18.87 5.71 22.42
C GLU A 185 19.23 4.63 23.44
N ARG A 186 20.00 4.97 24.49
CA ARG A 186 20.30 4.02 25.58
C ARG A 186 19.02 3.53 26.26
N ALA A 187 18.11 4.43 26.61
CA ALA A 187 16.82 4.07 27.21
C ALA A 187 15.95 3.21 26.26
N PHE A 188 16.00 3.48 24.96
CA PHE A 188 15.30 2.68 23.95
C PHE A 188 15.90 1.28 23.83
N VAL A 189 17.24 1.16 23.77
CA VAL A 189 17.93 -0.13 23.67
C VAL A 189 17.69 -0.98 24.93
N GLU A 190 17.72 -0.39 26.12
CA GLU A 190 17.38 -1.09 27.37
C GLU A 190 15.93 -1.60 27.39
N ARG A 191 15.00 -0.87 26.77
CA ARG A 191 13.59 -1.26 26.66
C ARG A 191 13.35 -2.30 25.57
N ALA A 192 14.05 -2.20 24.44
CA ALA A 192 13.88 -3.06 23.27
C ALA A 192 14.67 -4.38 23.39
N GLY A 193 15.74 -4.39 24.19
CA GLY A 193 16.55 -5.57 24.47
C GLY A 193 16.01 -6.46 25.61
N ARG A 194 14.89 -6.09 26.24
CA ARG A 194 14.24 -6.86 27.31
C ARG A 194 13.02 -7.63 26.79
#